data_AF-A0A292YR00-F1
#
_entry.id   AF-A0A292YR00-F1
#
_cell.length_a   1.000
_cell.length_b   1.000
_cell.length_c   1.000
_cell.angle_alpha   90.00
_cell.angle_beta   90.00
_cell.angle_gamma   90.00
#
_symmetry.space_group_name_H-M   'P 1'
#
loop_
_entity.id
_entity.type
_entity.pdbx_description
1 polymer ?
#
loop_
_entity_poly.entity_id
_entity_poly.type
_entity_poly.pdbx_seq_one_letter_code
_entity_poly.pdbx_strand_id
1 'polypeptide(L)'
;MGQETITLTTTELKKVLVIEKLVAKSLTSEDAATALGLSKRQVLRLKARYIKEGAKGIVHKNRGRKPSHTIPESIREQVVSLYEQKYYGSNNSHLSELLEEHEQLDLSVSSVRRILVVRFLNSVT
;
A
#
# COMPACT_ATOMS: atom_id res chain seq x y z
N MET A 1 4.90 6.37 31.32
CA MET A 1 3.93 6.52 30.21
C MET A 1 4.74 6.74 28.93
N GLY A 2 4.92 5.70 28.11
CA GLY A 2 5.70 5.83 26.87
C GLY A 2 4.96 6.71 25.86
N GLN A 3 5.68 7.65 25.23
CA GLN A 3 5.11 8.45 24.15
C GLN A 3 4.98 7.56 22.90
N GLU A 4 3.76 7.27 22.47
CA GLU A 4 3.53 6.56 21.21
C GLU A 4 3.72 7.52 20.03
N THR A 5 4.73 7.26 19.19
CA THR A 5 4.99 8.07 17.99
C THR A 5 4.17 7.52 16.83
N ILE A 6 3.42 8.38 16.13
CA ILE A 6 2.59 8.00 14.97
C ILE A 6 3.10 8.73 13.73
N THR A 7 3.47 7.99 12.68
CA THR A 7 3.88 8.57 11.40
C THR A 7 2.66 8.93 10.57
N LEU A 8 2.51 10.22 10.28
CA LEU A 8 1.40 10.78 9.50
C LEU A 8 1.92 11.44 8.23
N THR A 9 1.17 11.34 7.14
CA THR A 9 1.38 12.26 6.01
C THR A 9 0.87 13.65 6.38
N THR A 10 1.30 14.68 5.66
CA THR A 10 0.78 16.05 5.81
C THR A 10 -0.75 16.11 5.70
N THR A 11 -1.31 15.32 4.78
CA THR A 11 -2.75 15.19 4.58
C THR A 11 -3.48 14.50 5.73
N GLU A 12 -2.86 13.49 6.34
CA GLU A 12 -3.40 12.81 7.53
C GLU A 12 -3.31 13.70 8.77
N LEU A 13 -2.20 14.42 8.94
CA LEU A 13 -2.02 15.40 10.02
C LEU A 13 -3.06 16.51 9.94
N LYS A 14 -3.32 17.07 8.75
CA LYS A 14 -4.39 18.05 8.55
C LYS A 14 -5.76 17.50 8.98
N LYS A 15 -6.07 16.24 8.64
CA LYS A 15 -7.31 15.58 9.07
C LYS A 15 -7.38 15.42 10.59
N VAL A 16 -6.29 15.02 11.24
CA VAL A 16 -6.22 14.91 12.71
C VAL A 16 -6.57 16.25 13.36
N LEU A 17 -5.89 17.33 12.97
CA LEU A 17 -6.09 18.66 13.55
C LEU A 17 -7.52 19.18 13.36
N VAL A 18 -8.09 19.00 12.17
CA VAL A 18 -9.46 19.46 11.89
C VAL A 18 -10.49 18.65 12.69
N ILE A 19 -10.30 17.33 12.79
CA ILE A 19 -11.22 16.47 13.54
C ILE A 19 -11.08 16.69 15.05
N GLU A 20 -9.89 16.95 15.55
CA GLU A 20 -9.65 17.32 16.95
C GLU A 20 -10.43 18.59 17.33
N LYS A 21 -10.36 19.64 16.50
CA LYS A 21 -11.17 20.87 16.67
C LYS A 21 -12.68 20.60 16.61
N LEU A 22 -13.12 19.72 15.71
CA LEU A 22 -14.52 19.29 15.62
C LEU A 22 -15.00 18.50 16.85
N VAL A 23 -14.11 17.74 17.50
CA VAL A 23 -14.40 17.04 18.76
C VAL A 23 -14.45 18.02 19.92
N ALA A 24 -13.54 18.98 19.96
CA ALA A 24 -13.51 20.09 20.94
C ALA A 24 -14.68 21.07 20.79
N LYS A 25 -15.59 20.86 19.82
CA LYS A 25 -16.73 21.74 19.48
C LYS A 25 -16.32 23.17 19.11
N SER A 26 -15.05 23.39 18.74
CA SER A 26 -14.54 24.68 18.28
C SER A 26 -14.69 24.86 16.76
N LEU A 27 -15.26 23.87 16.07
CA LEU A 27 -15.48 23.84 14.62
C LEU A 27 -16.78 23.08 14.32
N THR A 28 -17.56 23.54 13.35
CA THR A 28 -18.78 22.82 12.93
C THR A 28 -18.44 21.68 11.95
N SER A 29 -19.40 20.77 11.74
CA SER A 29 -19.21 19.68 10.78
C SER A 29 -19.11 20.16 9.33
N GLU A 30 -19.75 21.28 9.03
CA GLU A 30 -19.79 21.97 7.75
C GLU A 30 -18.44 22.64 7.47
N ASP A 31 -17.88 23.34 8.46
CA ASP A 31 -16.56 23.95 8.33
C ASP A 31 -15.46 22.89 8.16
N ALA A 32 -15.56 21.79 8.92
CA ALA A 32 -14.66 20.65 8.79
C ALA A 32 -14.76 19.97 7.41
N ALA A 33 -15.97 19.87 6.85
CA ALA A 33 -16.20 19.33 5.51
C ALA A 33 -15.53 20.21 4.45
N THR A 34 -15.73 21.52 4.53
CA THR A 34 -15.11 22.50 3.63
C THR A 34 -13.57 22.49 3.76
N ALA A 35 -13.03 22.51 4.98
CA ALA A 35 -11.59 22.52 5.23
C ALA A 35 -10.86 21.26 4.71
N LEU A 36 -11.55 20.11 4.70
CA LEU A 36 -11.02 18.83 4.24
C LEU A 36 -11.40 18.48 2.80
N GLY A 37 -12.31 19.22 2.17
CA GLY A 37 -12.86 18.86 0.86
C GLY A 37 -13.61 17.53 0.89
N LEU A 38 -14.28 17.21 2.01
CA LEU A 38 -14.98 15.95 2.23
C LEU A 38 -16.47 16.19 2.46
N SER A 39 -17.29 15.17 2.19
CA SER A 39 -18.70 15.21 2.59
C SER A 39 -18.85 15.20 4.12
N LYS A 40 -19.93 15.82 4.62
CA LYS A 40 -20.31 15.78 6.04
C LYS A 40 -20.34 14.35 6.60
N ARG A 41 -20.83 13.38 5.82
CA ARG A 41 -20.83 11.95 6.21
C ARG A 41 -19.42 11.40 6.45
N GLN A 42 -18.46 11.71 5.57
CA GLN A 42 -17.07 11.29 5.72
C GLN A 42 -16.41 11.94 6.94
N VAL A 43 -16.70 13.22 7.19
CA VAL A 43 -16.23 13.94 8.39
C VAL A 43 -16.76 13.28 9.66
N LEU A 44 -18.05 12.96 9.73
CA LEU A 44 -18.63 12.27 10.89
C LEU A 44 -18.04 10.86 11.07
N ARG A 45 -17.76 10.14 9.98
CA ARG A 45 -17.06 8.84 10.03
C ARG A 45 -15.62 8.99 10.54
N LEU A 46 -14.92 10.06 10.17
CA LEU A 46 -13.58 10.36 10.70
C LEU A 46 -13.65 10.70 12.18
N LYS A 47 -14.61 11.54 12.60
CA LYS A 47 -14.86 11.87 14.00
C LYS A 47 -15.12 10.64 14.86
N ALA A 48 -16.02 9.75 14.43
CA ALA A 48 -16.31 8.51 15.16
C ALA A 48 -15.07 7.62 15.31
N ARG A 49 -14.24 7.50 14.26
CA ARG A 49 -12.97 6.76 14.34
C ARG A 49 -11.96 7.42 15.26
N TYR A 50 -11.83 8.74 15.20
CA TYR A 50 -10.92 9.50 16.07
C TYR A 50 -11.29 9.35 17.54
N ILE A 51 -12.58 9.35 17.88
CA ILE A 51 -13.03 9.13 19.27
C ILE A 51 -12.62 7.74 19.78
N LYS A 52 -12.64 6.72 18.91
CA LYS A 52 -12.31 5.34 19.29
C LYS A 52 -10.81 5.04 19.30
N GLU A 53 -10.08 5.55 18.30
CA GLU A 53 -8.71 5.11 17.97
C GLU A 53 -7.70 6.29 18.04
N GLY A 54 -8.14 7.50 18.38
CA GLY A 54 -7.32 8.72 18.35
C GLY A 54 -6.79 9.05 16.95
N ALA A 55 -5.60 9.66 16.90
CA ALA A 55 -4.93 9.95 15.63
C ALA A 55 -4.63 8.69 14.79
N LYS A 56 -4.46 7.51 15.42
CA LYS A 56 -4.26 6.23 14.71
C LYS A 56 -5.46 5.88 13.81
N GLY A 57 -6.68 6.27 14.20
CA GLY A 57 -7.90 6.02 13.41
C GLY A 57 -8.00 6.81 12.11
N ILE A 58 -7.16 7.83 11.94
CA ILE A 58 -7.07 8.68 10.74
C ILE A 58 -6.04 8.13 9.74
N VAL A 59 -5.05 7.37 10.21
CA VAL A 59 -4.06 6.71 9.37
C VAL A 59 -4.77 5.79 8.36
N HIS A 60 -4.29 5.79 7.12
CA HIS A 60 -4.82 4.92 6.10
C HIS A 60 -4.71 3.44 6.51
N LYS A 61 -5.83 2.72 6.64
CA LYS A 61 -5.84 1.32 7.14
C LYS A 61 -5.14 0.31 6.23
N ASN A 62 -4.95 0.62 4.94
CA ASN A 62 -4.13 -0.21 4.05
C ASN A 62 -2.64 0.17 4.06
N ARG A 63 -2.22 1.17 4.85
CA ARG A 63 -0.80 1.51 4.98
C ARG A 63 -0.07 0.29 5.55
N GLY A 64 1.00 -0.12 4.86
CA GLY A 64 1.81 -1.29 5.24
C GLY A 64 1.16 -2.65 4.92
N ARG A 65 -0.06 -2.70 4.37
CA ARG A 65 -0.71 -3.96 3.99
C ARG A 65 -0.41 -4.31 2.53
N LYS A 66 0.15 -5.49 2.30
CA LYS A 66 0.24 -6.07 0.94
C LYS A 66 -1.17 -6.50 0.48
N PRO A 67 -1.59 -6.21 -0.77
CA PRO A 67 -2.85 -6.71 -1.33
C PRO A 67 -2.94 -8.25 -1.26
N SER A 68 -4.15 -8.80 -1.16
CA SER A 68 -4.37 -10.26 -1.11
C SER A 68 -3.92 -10.98 -2.37
N HIS A 69 -4.02 -10.32 -3.53
CA HIS A 69 -3.61 -10.87 -4.83
C HIS A 69 -2.13 -10.60 -5.14
N THR A 70 -1.32 -10.30 -4.13
CA THR A 70 0.13 -10.15 -4.33
C THR A 70 0.71 -11.53 -4.61
N ILE A 71 1.47 -11.66 -5.70
CA ILE A 71 2.28 -12.85 -5.96
C ILE A 71 3.17 -13.11 -4.73
N PRO A 72 3.09 -14.28 -4.10
CA PRO A 72 3.88 -14.59 -2.91
C PRO A 72 5.37 -14.39 -3.16
N GLU A 73 6.12 -13.90 -2.17
CA GLU A 73 7.55 -13.63 -2.35
C GLU A 73 8.32 -14.89 -2.76
N SER A 74 7.94 -16.06 -2.24
CA SER A 74 8.51 -17.35 -2.64
C SER A 74 8.41 -17.62 -4.15
N ILE A 75 7.28 -17.29 -4.77
CA ILE A 75 7.10 -17.43 -6.23
C ILE A 75 7.98 -16.43 -6.97
N ARG A 76 8.13 -15.20 -6.44
CA ARG A 76 9.00 -14.18 -7.05
C ARG A 76 10.47 -14.62 -7.01
N GLU A 77 10.91 -15.17 -5.89
CA GLU A 77 12.26 -15.75 -5.72
C GLU A 77 12.46 -16.94 -6.64
N GLN A 78 11.47 -17.84 -6.75
CA GLN A 78 11.53 -18.98 -7.66
C GLN A 78 11.68 -18.54 -9.12
N VAL A 79 10.90 -17.55 -9.57
CA VAL A 79 11.00 -17.00 -10.93
C VAL A 79 12.37 -16.39 -11.20
N VAL A 80 12.94 -15.65 -10.24
CA VAL A 80 14.30 -15.09 -10.36
C VAL A 80 15.33 -16.21 -10.48
N SER A 81 15.25 -17.23 -9.61
CA SER A 81 16.18 -18.36 -9.62
C SER A 81 16.13 -19.12 -10.95
N LEU A 82 14.93 -19.38 -11.48
CA LEU A 82 14.74 -20.05 -12.76
C LEU A 82 15.32 -19.23 -13.92
N TYR A 83 15.13 -17.91 -13.89
CA TYR A 83 15.73 -17.04 -14.88
C TYR A 83 17.26 -17.06 -14.81
N GLU A 84 17.86 -16.96 -13.62
CA GLU A 84 19.32 -16.92 -13.47
C GLU A 84 19.98 -18.27 -13.79
N GLN A 85 19.32 -19.39 -13.46
CA GLN A 85 19.93 -20.73 -13.54
C GLN A 85 19.62 -21.48 -14.84
N LYS A 86 18.41 -21.31 -15.39
CA LYS A 86 17.90 -22.18 -16.46
C LYS A 86 17.50 -21.42 -17.72
N TYR A 87 16.94 -20.23 -17.57
CA TYR A 87 16.34 -19.47 -18.67
C TYR A 87 17.04 -18.13 -18.92
N TYR A 88 18.33 -18.04 -18.57
CA TYR A 88 19.07 -16.79 -18.68
C TYR A 88 19.07 -16.28 -20.12
N GLY A 89 18.81 -14.98 -20.29
CA GLY A 89 18.76 -14.35 -21.61
C GLY A 89 17.42 -14.46 -22.35
N SER A 90 16.44 -15.22 -21.84
CA SER A 90 15.09 -15.20 -22.41
C SER A 90 14.44 -13.81 -22.24
N ASN A 91 13.67 -13.36 -23.23
CA ASN A 91 12.83 -12.17 -23.05
C ASN A 91 11.63 -12.47 -22.13
N ASN A 92 10.93 -11.44 -21.64
CA ASN A 92 9.83 -11.63 -20.68
C ASN A 92 8.67 -12.48 -21.21
N SER A 93 8.37 -12.42 -22.51
CA SER A 93 7.29 -13.20 -23.11
C SER A 93 7.67 -14.67 -23.16
N HIS A 94 8.88 -14.96 -23.65
CA HIS A 94 9.38 -16.32 -23.72
C HIS A 94 9.57 -16.94 -22.33
N LEU A 95 10.02 -16.16 -21.34
CA LEU A 95 10.08 -16.63 -19.95
C LEU A 95 8.69 -16.96 -19.39
N SER A 96 7.68 -16.16 -19.72
CA SER A 96 6.29 -16.43 -19.32
C SER A 96 5.82 -17.80 -19.81
N GLU A 97 6.09 -18.11 -21.08
CA GLU A 97 5.75 -19.40 -21.70
C GLU A 97 6.51 -20.55 -21.02
N LEU A 98 7.83 -20.39 -20.82
CA LEU A 98 8.67 -21.42 -20.19
C LEU A 98 8.24 -21.72 -18.75
N LEU A 99 7.83 -20.70 -17.98
CA LEU A 99 7.34 -20.85 -16.61
C LEU A 99 6.01 -21.61 -16.57
N GLU A 100 5.12 -21.34 -17.52
CA GLU A 100 3.84 -22.04 -17.63
C GLU A 100 4.05 -23.51 -18.03
N GLU A 101 4.83 -23.75 -19.10
CA GLU A 101 5.01 -25.09 -19.68
C GLU A 101 5.82 -26.04 -18.79
N HIS A 102 6.90 -25.56 -18.17
CA HIS A 102 7.86 -26.43 -17.47
C HIS A 102 7.77 -26.37 -15.95
N GLU A 103 7.22 -25.29 -15.40
CA GLU A 103 7.28 -25.02 -13.96
C GLU A 103 5.88 -24.86 -13.33
N GLN A 104 4.81 -24.96 -14.15
CA GLN A 104 3.41 -24.83 -13.75
C GLN A 104 3.10 -23.49 -13.08
N LEU A 105 3.83 -22.45 -13.48
CA LEU A 105 3.70 -21.09 -12.99
C LEU A 105 3.02 -20.22 -14.05
N ASP A 106 1.68 -20.15 -13.98
CA ASP A 106 0.90 -19.22 -14.80
C ASP A 106 1.09 -17.78 -14.28
N LEU A 107 2.01 -17.06 -14.92
CA LEU A 107 2.31 -15.67 -14.63
C LEU A 107 2.30 -14.88 -15.92
N SER A 108 1.47 -13.84 -16.01
CA SER A 108 1.51 -12.95 -17.17
C SER A 108 2.89 -12.31 -17.37
N VAL A 109 3.22 -12.00 -18.63
CA VAL A 109 4.44 -11.27 -19.04
C VAL A 109 4.69 -10.01 -18.19
N SER A 110 3.63 -9.29 -17.83
CA SER A 110 3.72 -8.09 -16.98
C SER A 110 4.15 -8.39 -15.55
N SER A 111 3.71 -9.52 -15.00
CA SER A 111 4.12 -10.00 -13.67
C SER A 111 5.58 -10.44 -13.67
N VAL A 112 5.98 -11.23 -14.67
CA VAL A 112 7.38 -11.66 -14.88
C VAL A 112 8.30 -10.44 -14.98
N ARG A 113 7.98 -9.50 -15.88
CA ARG A 113 8.74 -8.25 -16.02
C ARG A 113 8.87 -7.50 -14.70
N ARG A 114 7.78 -7.35 -13.94
CA ARG A 114 7.81 -6.63 -12.65
C ARG A 114 8.69 -7.34 -11.62
N ILE A 115 8.70 -8.66 -11.60
CA ILE A 115 9.56 -9.46 -10.72
C ILE A 115 11.03 -9.19 -11.06
N LEU A 116 11.42 -9.36 -12.33
CA LEU A 116 12.80 -9.20 -12.76
C LEU A 116 13.29 -7.74 -12.61
N VAL A 117 12.47 -6.75 -13.01
CA VAL A 117 12.82 -5.34 -12.88
C VAL A 117 13.09 -4.96 -11.43
N VAL A 118 12.23 -5.36 -10.50
CA VAL A 118 12.45 -5.08 -9.06
C VAL A 118 13.73 -5.75 -8.58
N ARG A 119 14.00 -7.00 -8.98
CA ARG A 119 15.21 -7.72 -8.58
C ARG A 119 16.49 -7.07 -9.12
N PHE A 120 16.52 -6.73 -10.41
CA PHE A 120 17.73 -6.25 -11.08
C PHE A 120 18.01 -4.75 -10.89
N LEU A 121 16.99 -3.93 -10.62
CA LEU A 121 17.21 -2.53 -10.20
C LEU A 121 17.80 -2.46 -8.79
N ASN A 122 17.38 -3.34 -7.89
CA ASN A 122 17.87 -3.38 -6.51
C ASN A 122 19.30 -3.95 -6.38
N SER A 123 19.88 -4.50 -7.45
CA SER A 123 21.28 -4.99 -7.48
C SER A 123 22.30 -3.96 -7.98
N VAL A 124 21.86 -2.75 -8.38
CA VAL A 124 22.74 -1.63 -8.80
C VAL A 124 23.00 -0.65 -7.64
N THR A 125 22.56 -0.98 -6.42
CA THR A 125 22.74 -0.16 -5.21
C THR A 125 23.42 -0.98 -4.12
#